data_AF-A0A661EQG0-F1
#
_entry.id   AF-A0A661EQG0-F1
#
_cell.length_a   1.000
_cell.length_b   1.000
_cell.length_c   1.000
_cell.angle_alpha   90.00
_cell.angle_beta   90.00
_cell.angle_gamma   90.00
#
_symmetry.space_group_name_H-M   'P 1'
#
loop_
_entity.id
_entity.type
_entity.pdbx_description
1 polymer ?
#
loop_
_entity_poly.entity_id
_entity_poly.type
_entity_poly.pdbx_seq_one_letter_code
_entity_poly.pdbx_strand_id
1 'polypeptide(L)'
;VWRIRSGQSIASTPLPRTSHAVNNIMVDDLTDDGMTVRSTWQANCFFHKKNKSDLFYGDYEHKLRKTDDGWKICRKYVVLKNDYIPTMLDIYNA
;
A
#
# COMPACT_ATOMS: atom_id res chain seq x y z
N VAL A 1 14.92 1.83 -17.38
CA VAL A 1 14.64 1.98 -15.93
C VAL A 1 15.82 1.42 -15.14
N TRP A 2 16.68 2.30 -14.61
CA TRP A 2 18.08 2.03 -14.22
C TRP A 2 18.26 1.41 -12.81
N ARG A 3 17.17 1.16 -12.07
CA ARG A 3 17.21 0.92 -10.61
C ARG A 3 17.27 -0.54 -10.14
N ILE A 4 16.86 -1.50 -10.96
CA ILE A 4 16.74 -2.92 -10.53
C ILE A 4 18.12 -3.55 -10.20
N ARG A 5 19.23 -3.00 -10.73
CA ARG A 5 20.57 -3.58 -10.55
C ARG A 5 21.46 -2.90 -9.49
N SER A 6 21.03 -1.78 -8.91
CA SER A 6 21.91 -0.92 -8.08
C SER A 6 22.02 -1.30 -6.60
N GLY A 7 21.28 -2.31 -6.12
CA GLY A 7 21.29 -2.71 -4.70
C GLY A 7 20.76 -1.64 -3.71
N GLN A 8 20.38 -0.46 -4.21
CA GLN A 8 19.75 0.65 -3.47
C GLN A 8 18.21 0.52 -3.42
N SER A 9 17.68 -0.60 -3.92
CA SER A 9 16.26 -0.93 -3.80
C SER A 9 15.92 -1.34 -2.37
N ILE A 10 14.71 -1.02 -1.91
CA ILE A 10 14.14 -1.49 -0.64
C ILE A 10 13.86 -3.00 -0.68
N ALA A 11 13.94 -3.63 -1.85
CA ALA A 11 14.19 -5.06 -2.01
C ALA A 11 15.59 -5.50 -1.52
N SER A 12 16.23 -4.69 -0.67
CA SER A 12 17.47 -4.97 0.03
C SER A 12 17.23 -6.05 1.07
N THR A 13 18.04 -7.11 1.03
CA THR A 13 18.10 -8.10 2.11
C THR A 13 18.70 -7.49 3.38
N PRO A 14 18.11 -7.72 4.57
CA PRO A 14 16.78 -8.28 4.80
C PRO A 14 15.69 -7.25 4.49
N LEU A 15 14.55 -7.73 3.96
CA LEU A 15 13.38 -6.90 3.69
C LEU A 15 12.93 -6.15 4.96
N PRO A 16 12.34 -4.95 4.82
CA PRO A 16 11.72 -4.27 5.94
C PRO A 16 10.65 -5.14 6.58
N ARG A 17 10.50 -5.03 7.90
CA ARG A 17 9.32 -5.57 8.59
C ARG A 17 8.20 -4.55 8.47
N THR A 18 7.06 -4.95 7.93
CA THR A 18 5.91 -4.05 7.75
C THR A 18 4.72 -4.49 8.58
N SER A 19 3.93 -3.52 9.04
CA SER A 19 2.63 -3.75 9.69
C SER A 19 1.62 -2.77 9.11
N HIS A 20 0.53 -3.29 8.56
CA HIS A 20 -0.49 -2.52 7.86
C HIS A 20 -1.78 -2.48 8.69
N ALA A 21 -2.34 -1.29 8.82
CA ALA A 21 -3.66 -1.07 9.36
C ALA A 21 -4.53 -0.38 8.31
N VAL A 22 -5.72 -0.93 8.08
CA VAL A 22 -6.73 -0.35 7.19
C VAL A 22 -7.94 0.01 8.03
N ASN A 23 -8.30 1.29 8.03
CA ASN A 23 -9.32 1.86 8.90
C ASN A 23 -10.36 2.62 8.09
N ASN A 24 -11.48 2.99 8.71
CA ASN A 24 -12.52 3.84 8.12
C ASN A 24 -13.02 3.31 6.77
N ILE A 25 -13.27 2.00 6.71
CA ILE A 25 -13.73 1.33 5.49
C ILE A 25 -15.16 1.76 5.18
N MET A 26 -15.36 2.30 3.99
CA MET A 26 -16.63 2.77 3.45
C MET A 26 -16.87 2.07 2.12
N VAL A 27 -18.07 1.53 1.92
CA VAL A 27 -18.49 0.89 0.66
C VAL A 27 -19.45 1.83 -0.05
N ASP A 28 -19.14 2.12 -1.31
CA ASP A 28 -19.91 2.95 -2.22
C ASP A 28 -20.20 2.16 -3.52
N ASP A 29 -21.14 2.63 -4.34
CA ASP A 29 -21.47 2.09 -5.67
C ASP A 29 -21.65 0.56 -5.70
N LEU A 30 -22.26 -0.02 -4.66
CA LEU A 30 -22.49 -1.46 -4.58
C LEU A 30 -23.50 -1.93 -5.65
N THR A 31 -23.09 -2.90 -6.44
CA THR A 31 -23.92 -3.64 -7.39
C THR A 31 -23.75 -5.15 -7.18
N ASP A 32 -24.49 -5.97 -7.91
CA ASP A 32 -24.37 -7.44 -7.83
C ASP A 32 -22.96 -7.95 -8.19
N ASP A 33 -22.27 -7.20 -9.07
CA ASP A 33 -20.98 -7.60 -9.65
C ASP A 33 -19.79 -6.75 -9.18
N GLY A 34 -20.02 -5.66 -8.44
CA GLY A 34 -18.99 -4.66 -8.18
C GLY A 34 -19.24 -3.79 -6.96
N MET A 35 -18.17 -3.17 -6.46
CA MET A 35 -18.26 -2.08 -5.48
C MET A 35 -17.03 -1.17 -5.55
N THR A 36 -17.19 0.07 -5.10
CA THR A 36 -16.09 0.97 -4.77
C THR A 36 -15.87 0.92 -3.26
N VAL A 37 -14.64 0.73 -2.80
CA VAL A 37 -14.30 0.74 -1.37
C VAL A 37 -13.29 1.85 -1.11
N ARG A 38 -13.67 2.80 -0.26
CA ARG A 38 -12.76 3.84 0.25
C ARG A 38 -12.31 3.47 1.65
N SER A 39 -11.05 3.70 1.96
CA SER A 39 -10.53 3.49 3.31
C SER A 39 -9.32 4.39 3.58
N THR A 40 -8.97 4.52 4.85
CA THR A 40 -7.68 5.09 5.26
C THR A 40 -6.71 3.97 5.55
N TRP A 41 -5.42 4.23 5.38
CA TRP A 41 -4.38 3.23 5.61
C TRP A 41 -3.19 3.81 6.35
N GLN A 42 -2.51 2.91 7.05
CA GLN A 42 -1.26 3.18 7.73
C GLN A 42 -0.33 1.97 7.54
N ALA A 43 0.92 2.22 7.17
CA ALA A 43 1.98 1.22 7.12
C ALA A 43 3.15 1.64 8.01
N ASN A 44 3.44 0.84 9.02
CA ASN A 44 4.65 0.97 9.83
C ASN A 44 5.75 0.10 9.20
N CYS A 45 6.88 0.71 8.84
CA CYS A 45 7.96 0.02 8.14
C CYS A 45 9.27 0.13 8.94
N PHE A 46 9.77 -1.00 9.46
CA PHE A 46 11.05 -1.08 10.14
C PHE A 46 12.16 -1.51 9.18
N PHE A 47 13.14 -0.63 8.97
CA PHE A 47 14.30 -0.84 8.10
C PHE A 47 15.52 -1.31 8.90
N HIS A 48 15.89 -2.59 8.75
CA HIS A 48 17.02 -3.19 9.47
C HIS A 48 18.34 -2.45 9.29
N LYS A 49 18.71 -2.11 8.04
CA LYS A 49 19.99 -1.45 7.73
C LYS A 49 20.16 -0.09 8.41
N LYS A 50 19.05 0.60 8.67
CA LYS A 50 19.03 1.92 9.30
C LYS A 50 18.68 1.87 10.78
N ASN A 51 18.29 0.70 11.29
CA ASN A 51 17.68 0.52 12.60
C ASN A 51 16.60 1.59 12.90
N LYS A 52 15.71 1.82 11.94
CA LYS A 52 14.74 2.92 11.98
C LYS A 52 13.36 2.46 11.53
N SER A 53 12.32 2.96 12.19
CA SER A 53 10.93 2.86 11.74
C SER A 53 10.53 4.14 11.03
N ASP A 54 9.91 3.99 9.86
CA ASP A 54 9.15 5.06 9.22
C ASP A 54 7.66 4.69 9.21
N LEU A 55 6.82 5.72 9.17
CA LEU A 55 5.37 5.63 9.14
C LEU A 55 4.89 6.19 7.82
N PHE A 56 4.05 5.46 7.10
CA PHE A 56 3.36 5.94 5.90
C PHE A 56 1.86 5.87 6.13
N TYR A 57 1.12 6.85 5.61
CA TYR A 57 -0.32 6.85 5.72
C TYR A 57 -1.00 7.62 4.58
N GLY A 58 -2.29 7.34 4.41
CA GLY A 58 -3.11 8.07 3.46
C GLY A 58 -4.45 7.42 3.21
N ASP A 59 -4.93 7.55 1.98
CA ASP A 59 -6.24 7.02 1.56
C ASP A 59 -6.09 5.97 0.47
N TYR A 60 -6.99 5.00 0.49
CA TYR A 60 -7.22 4.03 -0.58
C TYR A 60 -8.57 4.27 -1.23
N GLU A 61 -8.60 4.06 -2.54
CA GLU A 61 -9.81 3.77 -3.30
C GLU A 61 -9.59 2.47 -4.09
N HIS A 62 -10.38 1.45 -3.78
CA HIS A 62 -10.40 0.18 -4.49
C HIS A 62 -11.68 0.07 -5.32
N LYS A 63 -11.55 -0.36 -6.58
CA LYS A 63 -12.69 -0.92 -7.32
C LYS A 63 -12.60 -2.43 -7.27
N LEU A 64 -13.61 -3.07 -6.68
CA LEU A 64 -13.71 -4.51 -6.57
C LEU A 64 -14.71 -5.04 -7.57
N ARG A 65 -14.42 -6.23 -8.11
CA ARG A 65 -15.35 -7.02 -8.92
C ARG A 65 -15.56 -8.38 -8.28
N LYS A 66 -16.79 -8.85 -8.29
CA LYS A 66 -17.14 -10.21 -7.86
C LYS A 66 -16.69 -11.21 -8.93
N THR A 67 -16.10 -12.31 -8.48
CA THR A 67 -15.71 -13.45 -9.30
C THR A 67 -16.15 -14.73 -8.59
N ASP A 68 -16.08 -15.87 -9.27
CA ASP A 68 -16.44 -17.17 -8.69
C ASP A 68 -15.60 -17.48 -7.43
N ASP A 69 -14.35 -17.00 -7.38
CA ASP A 69 -13.43 -17.16 -6.24
C ASP A 69 -13.59 -16.06 -5.16
N GLY A 70 -14.58 -15.18 -5.28
CA GLY A 70 -14.78 -14.02 -4.40
C GLY A 70 -14.39 -12.68 -5.04
N TRP A 71 -14.09 -11.67 -4.22
CA TRP A 71 -13.81 -10.31 -4.68
C TRP A 71 -12.36 -10.15 -5.16
N LYS A 72 -12.16 -9.53 -6.33
CA LYS A 72 -10.83 -9.17 -6.86
C LYS A 72 -10.71 -7.66 -7.05
N ILE A 73 -9.52 -7.11 -6.77
CA ILE A 73 -9.22 -5.68 -6.97
C ILE A 73 -8.96 -5.44 -8.46
N CYS A 74 -9.85 -4.71 -9.13
CA CYS A 74 -9.67 -4.31 -10.54
C CYS A 74 -8.93 -2.98 -10.68
N ARG A 75 -8.99 -2.12 -9.67
CA ARG A 75 -8.23 -0.87 -9.59
C ARG A 75 -7.92 -0.56 -8.12
N LYS A 76 -6.67 -0.16 -7.87
CA LYS A 76 -6.22 0.40 -6.60
C LYS A 76 -5.67 1.79 -6.88
N TYR A 77 -6.27 2.81 -6.28
CA TYR A 77 -5.76 4.17 -6.28
C TYR A 77 -5.33 4.51 -4.85
N VAL A 78 -4.11 5.03 -4.70
CA VAL A 78 -3.49 5.29 -3.40
C VAL A 78 -3.07 6.74 -3.33
N VAL A 79 -3.54 7.44 -2.31
CA VAL A 79 -3.04 8.76 -1.94
C VAL A 79 -2.09 8.57 -0.75
N LEU A 80 -0.85 9.00 -0.89
CA LEU A 80 0.12 9.09 0.21
C LEU A 80 0.08 10.52 0.75
N LYS A 81 -0.23 10.70 2.03
CA LYS A 81 -0.40 12.02 2.63
C LYS A 81 0.87 12.61 3.22
N ASN A 82 1.84 11.78 3.58
CA ASN A 82 3.14 12.20 4.07
C ASN A 82 4.24 11.96 3.03
N ASP A 83 4.06 12.57 1.86
CA ASP A 83 4.87 12.38 0.66
C ASP A 83 6.26 13.04 0.69
N TYR A 84 6.53 13.87 1.71
CA TYR A 84 7.88 14.33 2.04
C TYR A 84 8.69 13.21 2.72
N ILE A 85 9.09 12.22 1.93
CA ILE A 85 9.82 11.06 2.43
C ILE A 85 11.34 11.23 2.19
N PRO A 86 12.18 11.16 3.23
CA PRO A 86 13.64 11.27 3.08
C PRO A 86 14.28 10.07 2.35
N THR A 87 13.53 9.00 2.10
CA THR A 87 13.95 7.87 1.25
C THR A 87 12.80 7.31 0.42
N MET A 88 13.13 6.61 -0.66
CA MET A 88 12.18 6.04 -1.64
C MET A 88 11.06 5.22 -0.96
N LEU A 89 9.86 5.24 -1.53
CA LEU A 89 8.74 4.34 -1.20
C LEU A 89 8.62 3.27 -2.29
N ASP A 90 8.43 2.01 -1.88
CA ASP A 90 8.14 0.87 -2.77
C ASP A 90 6.72 0.32 -2.52
N ILE A 91 6.17 -0.45 -3.46
CA ILE A 91 4.77 -0.95 -3.47
C ILE A 91 4.43 -1.73 -2.19
N TYR A 92 5.41 -2.41 -1.57
CA TYR A 92 5.21 -3.14 -0.31
C TYR A 92 4.86 -2.26 0.89
N ASN A 93 5.10 -0.96 0.79
CA ASN A 93 4.82 -0.02 1.89
C ASN A 93 3.42 0.59 1.78
N ALA A 94 2.66 0.27 0.72
CA ALA A 94 1.39 0.89 0.40
C ALA A 94 0.33 -0.13 -0.07
#